data_AF-A0A9W9YCG5-F1
#
_entry.id   AF-A0A9W9YCG5-F1
#
_cell.length_a   1.000
_cell.length_b   1.000
_cell.length_c   1.000
_cell.angle_alpha   90.00
_cell.angle_beta   90.00
_cell.angle_gamma   90.00
#
_symmetry.space_group_name_H-M   'P 1'
#
loop_
_entity.id
_entity.type
_entity.pdbx_description
1 polymer ?
#
loop_
_entity_poly.entity_id
_entity_poly.type
_entity_poly.pdbx_seq_one_letter_code
_entity_poly.pdbx_strand_id
1 'polypeptide(L)'
;MIMKDFDIKLLKGKAFFKGYKTDVNPSVFAAFAVAAYRFGHSLVQDEFRRFSQEDFNCNHNNHEQDEFSPIPLKDFGNPVYLYDKCEGGIDSIFRGLVKNAAAKVDG
;
A
#
# COMPACT_ATOMS: atom_id res chain seq x y z
N MET A 1 -24.19 -12.23 -0.59
CA MET A 1 -22.88 -12.90 -0.36
C MET A 1 -21.92 -12.18 -1.27
N ILE A 2 -21.08 -11.31 -0.71
CA ILE A 2 -20.35 -10.22 -1.36
C ILE A 2 -19.75 -10.60 -2.74
N MET A 3 -19.24 -11.83 -2.90
CA MET A 3 -18.72 -12.30 -4.19
C MET A 3 -19.72 -12.27 -5.36
N LYS A 4 -21.02 -12.54 -5.11
CA LYS A 4 -22.07 -12.47 -6.14
C LYS A 4 -22.45 -11.04 -6.50
N ASP A 5 -22.33 -10.13 -5.54
CA ASP A 5 -22.76 -8.75 -5.66
C ASP A 5 -21.73 -7.90 -6.46
N PHE A 6 -20.49 -8.39 -6.60
CA PHE A 6 -19.37 -7.73 -7.29
C PHE A 6 -18.84 -8.50 -8.53
N ASP A 7 -19.59 -9.47 -9.07
CA ASP A 7 -19.19 -10.37 -10.19
C ASP A 7 -17.77 -10.99 -10.04
N ILE A 8 -17.38 -11.30 -8.79
CA ILE A 8 -16.06 -11.88 -8.53
C ILE A 8 -16.11 -13.37 -8.85
N LYS A 9 -15.61 -13.74 -10.04
CA LYS A 9 -15.50 -15.13 -10.49
C LYS A 9 -14.27 -15.79 -9.88
N LEU A 10 -14.48 -16.95 -9.27
CA LEU A 10 -13.39 -17.77 -8.76
C LEU A 10 -12.46 -18.19 -9.91
N LEU A 11 -11.16 -17.96 -9.74
CA LEU A 11 -10.14 -18.36 -10.71
C LEU A 11 -10.13 -19.90 -10.84
N LYS A 12 -10.39 -20.40 -12.05
CA LYS A 12 -10.33 -21.84 -12.34
C LYS A 12 -8.90 -22.34 -12.13
N GLY A 13 -8.75 -23.53 -11.53
CA GLY A 13 -7.46 -24.19 -11.34
C GLY A 13 -6.69 -23.83 -10.06
N LYS A 14 -7.22 -22.96 -9.20
CA LYS A 14 -6.62 -22.68 -7.87
C LYS A 14 -7.32 -23.48 -6.78
N ALA A 15 -6.54 -23.99 -5.82
CA ALA A 15 -7.08 -24.58 -4.59
C ALA A 15 -7.54 -23.46 -3.64
N PHE A 16 -8.81 -23.49 -3.26
CA PHE A 16 -9.37 -22.56 -2.27
C PHE A 16 -9.17 -23.08 -0.85
N PHE A 17 -9.31 -22.19 0.14
CA PHE A 17 -9.35 -22.58 1.54
C PHE A 17 -10.45 -23.63 1.77
N LYS A 18 -10.09 -24.80 2.32
CA LYS A 18 -10.99 -25.95 2.51
C LYS A 18 -11.48 -26.10 3.96
N GLY A 19 -11.31 -25.07 4.77
CA GLY A 19 -11.57 -25.11 6.21
C GLY A 19 -10.31 -25.26 7.04
N TYR A 20 -10.49 -25.08 8.35
CA TYR A 20 -9.44 -25.18 9.34
C TYR A 20 -8.91 -26.62 9.45
N LYS A 21 -7.61 -26.74 9.73
CA LYS A 21 -6.90 -28.01 9.89
C LYS A 21 -6.15 -27.99 11.21
N THR A 22 -6.49 -28.89 12.12
CA THR A 22 -5.87 -29.03 13.44
C THR A 22 -4.47 -29.63 13.39
N ASP A 23 -4.11 -30.28 12.28
CA ASP A 23 -2.84 -30.97 12.06
C ASP A 23 -1.78 -30.09 11.38
N VAL A 24 -2.11 -28.83 11.05
CA VAL A 24 -1.17 -27.88 10.47
C VAL A 24 -0.43 -27.13 11.59
N ASN A 25 0.89 -27.06 11.51
CA ASN A 25 1.69 -26.14 12.32
C ASN A 25 1.74 -24.76 11.65
N PRO A 26 1.10 -23.71 12.21
CA PRO A 26 1.06 -22.37 11.62
C PRO A 26 2.28 -21.50 11.98
N SER A 27 3.31 -22.07 12.63
CA SER A 27 4.50 -21.32 13.05
C SER A 27 5.25 -20.74 11.85
N VAL A 28 5.76 -19.52 12.01
CA VAL A 28 6.57 -18.85 10.99
C VAL A 28 7.94 -19.51 10.89
N PHE A 29 8.33 -19.92 9.68
CA PHE A 29 9.66 -20.45 9.42
C PHE A 29 10.72 -19.33 9.45
N ALA A 30 11.90 -19.60 10.00
CA ALA A 30 13.00 -18.65 10.01
C ALA A 30 13.34 -18.13 8.60
N ALA A 31 13.40 -19.03 7.60
CA ALA A 31 13.64 -18.67 6.20
C ALA A 31 12.59 -17.69 5.64
N PHE A 32 11.33 -17.84 6.04
CA PHE A 32 10.28 -16.91 5.65
C PHE A 32 10.54 -15.51 6.22
N ALA A 33 10.88 -15.42 7.51
CA ALA A 33 11.13 -14.13 8.17
C ALA A 33 12.38 -13.40 7.64
N VAL A 34 13.46 -14.12 7.33
CA VAL A 34 14.74 -13.51 6.94
C VAL A 34 14.87 -13.22 5.45
N ALA A 35 14.15 -13.95 4.59
CA ALA A 35 14.26 -13.80 3.14
C ALA A 35 12.92 -13.36 2.52
N ALA A 36 11.90 -14.23 2.56
CA ALA A 36 10.65 -13.96 1.87
C ALA A 36 9.99 -12.67 2.37
N TYR A 37 9.85 -12.46 3.68
CA TYR A 37 9.19 -11.28 4.19
C TYR A 37 9.94 -9.97 3.91
N ARG A 38 11.26 -10.04 3.65
CA ARG A 38 12.10 -8.86 3.39
C ARG A 38 12.08 -8.38 1.94
N PHE A 39 11.48 -9.12 0.99
CA PHE A 39 11.35 -8.62 -0.39
C PHE A 39 10.65 -7.25 -0.42
N GLY A 40 9.76 -7.00 0.56
CA GLY A 40 9.06 -5.74 0.70
C GLY A 40 9.97 -4.53 0.93
N HIS A 41 11.19 -4.71 1.48
CA HIS A 41 12.12 -3.59 1.66
C HIS A 41 12.57 -2.96 0.34
N SER A 42 12.68 -3.76 -0.74
CA SER A 42 12.99 -3.25 -2.08
C SER A 42 11.80 -2.53 -2.74
N LEU A 43 10.59 -2.68 -2.21
CA LEU A 43 9.39 -2.03 -2.75
C LEU A 43 9.11 -0.65 -2.13
N VAL A 44 9.87 -0.26 -1.10
CA VAL A 44 9.71 1.02 -0.41
C VAL A 44 10.24 2.15 -1.27
N GLN A 45 9.48 3.24 -1.38
CA GLN A 45 9.89 4.46 -2.10
C GLN A 45 10.69 5.39 -1.19
N ASP A 46 11.55 6.22 -1.78
CA ASP A 46 12.33 7.23 -1.05
C ASP A 46 11.48 8.36 -0.45
N GLU A 47 10.26 8.53 -0.97
CA GLU A 47 9.28 9.49 -0.49
C GLU A 47 7.85 8.95 -0.66
N PHE A 48 6.94 9.36 0.22
CA PHE A 48 5.52 9.10 0.08
C PHE A 48 4.83 10.36 -0.41
N ARG A 49 4.27 10.30 -1.62
CA ARG A 49 3.49 11.42 -2.15
C ARG A 49 2.15 11.52 -1.44
N ARG A 50 1.60 12.71 -1.44
CA ARG A 50 0.33 13.04 -0.77
C ARG A 50 -0.55 13.78 -1.76
N PHE A 51 -1.82 13.40 -1.84
CA PHE A 51 -2.75 14.01 -2.80
C PHE A 51 -3.94 14.64 -2.09
N SER A 52 -4.40 15.78 -2.61
CA SER A 52 -5.73 16.29 -2.33
C SER A 52 -6.82 15.39 -2.96
N GLN A 53 -8.09 15.66 -2.66
CA GLN A 53 -9.20 14.94 -3.28
C GLN A 53 -9.29 15.26 -4.78
N GLU A 54 -8.97 16.49 -5.13
CA GLU A 54 -8.95 17.04 -6.48
C GLU A 54 -7.85 16.33 -7.29
N ASP A 55 -6.61 16.35 -6.80
CA ASP A 55 -5.48 15.72 -7.49
C ASP A 55 -5.65 14.21 -7.61
N PHE A 56 -6.29 13.56 -6.63
CA PHE A 56 -6.54 12.14 -6.70
C PHE A 56 -7.49 11.76 -7.85
N ASN A 57 -8.48 12.60 -8.16
CA ASN A 57 -9.48 12.34 -9.20
C ASN A 57 -9.06 12.85 -10.59
N CYS A 58 -8.13 13.79 -10.66
CA CYS A 58 -7.67 14.36 -11.91
C CYS A 58 -6.54 13.52 -12.54
N ASN A 59 -6.68 13.22 -13.84
CA ASN A 59 -5.68 12.52 -14.66
C ASN A 59 -4.99 13.49 -15.64
N HIS A 60 -4.79 14.74 -15.21
CA HIS A 60 -4.20 15.79 -16.04
C HIS A 60 -2.70 15.90 -15.81
N ASN A 61 -1.94 15.91 -16.91
CA ASN A 61 -0.49 16.06 -16.93
C ASN A 61 -0.01 17.50 -16.64
N ASN A 62 -0.93 18.45 -16.39
CA ASN A 62 -0.64 19.89 -16.35
C ASN A 62 -1.32 20.60 -15.16
N HIS A 63 -1.11 20.13 -13.93
CA HIS A 63 -1.42 20.93 -12.76
C HIS A 63 -0.15 21.06 -11.91
N GLU A 64 0.52 22.20 -12.04
CA GLU A 64 1.66 22.61 -11.21
C GLU A 64 1.22 23.21 -9.87
N GLN A 65 -0.04 23.04 -9.45
CA GLN A 65 -0.53 23.68 -8.23
C GLN A 65 -1.13 22.64 -7.29
N ASP A 66 -0.36 22.46 -6.21
CA ASP A 66 -0.73 22.00 -4.87
C ASP A 66 -0.68 20.48 -4.60
N GLU A 67 0.36 19.79 -5.10
CA GLU A 67 0.76 18.53 -4.48
C GLU A 67 1.30 18.84 -3.07
N PHE A 68 0.65 18.30 -2.04
CA PHE A 68 1.13 18.38 -0.65
C PHE A 68 2.58 17.88 -0.58
N SER A 69 3.38 18.48 0.30
CA SER A 69 4.81 18.14 0.40
C SER A 69 4.99 16.64 0.62
N PRO A 70 5.83 15.92 -0.14
CA PRO A 70 5.99 14.49 0.09
C PRO A 70 6.61 14.22 1.46
N ILE A 71 6.30 13.06 2.05
CA ILE A 71 6.92 12.61 3.29
C ILE A 71 8.22 11.89 2.93
N PRO A 72 9.39 12.43 3.29
CA PRO A 72 10.65 11.77 2.99
C PRO A 72 10.80 10.50 3.84
N LEU A 73 11.16 9.37 3.23
CA LEU A 73 11.31 8.09 3.92
C LEU A 73 12.26 8.20 5.13
N LYS A 74 13.33 8.96 4.99
CA LYS A 74 14.33 9.20 6.04
C LYS A 74 13.78 9.84 7.32
N ASP A 75 12.60 10.44 7.30
CA ASP A 75 11.99 11.10 8.46
C ASP A 75 11.09 10.14 9.28
N PHE A 76 11.62 8.95 9.57
CA PHE A 76 10.91 7.90 10.28
C PHE A 76 10.52 8.32 11.70
N GLY A 77 9.30 7.92 12.10
CA GLY A 77 8.81 8.14 13.46
C GLY A 77 8.29 9.55 13.73
N ASN A 78 8.24 10.42 12.72
CA ASN A 78 7.66 11.76 12.83
C ASN A 78 6.12 11.71 12.68
N PRO A 79 5.33 12.00 13.74
CA PRO A 79 3.88 11.94 13.68
C PRO A 79 3.23 13.19 13.08
N VAL A 80 4.00 14.26 12.81
CA VAL A 80 3.46 15.56 12.37
C VAL A 80 2.59 15.40 11.12
N TYR A 81 3.04 14.58 10.16
CA TYR A 81 2.34 14.33 8.91
C TYR A 81 0.93 13.75 9.07
N LEU A 82 0.65 13.05 10.17
CA LEU A 82 -0.68 12.49 10.45
C LEU A 82 -1.68 13.58 10.86
N TYR A 83 -1.19 14.65 11.49
CA TYR A 83 -2.01 15.69 12.11
C TYR A 83 -1.96 17.04 11.38
N ASP A 84 -1.08 17.17 10.38
CA ASP A 84 -0.99 18.36 9.55
C ASP A 84 -2.18 18.47 8.59
N LYS A 85 -3.26 19.06 9.09
CA LYS A 85 -4.50 19.27 8.34
C LYS A 85 -4.33 20.22 7.16
N CYS A 86 -3.36 21.14 7.22
CA CYS A 86 -3.06 22.05 6.13
C CYS A 86 -2.50 21.28 4.93
N GLU A 87 -1.84 20.16 5.20
CA GLU A 87 -1.28 19.25 4.19
C GLU A 87 -2.12 17.96 3.99
N GLY A 88 -3.42 18.02 4.32
CA GLY A 88 -4.38 16.93 4.12
C GLY A 88 -4.32 15.78 5.14
N GLY A 89 -3.38 15.83 6.10
CA GLY A 89 -3.23 14.86 7.17
C GLY A 89 -3.20 13.41 6.67
N ILE A 90 -3.91 12.52 7.36
CA ILE A 90 -3.92 11.09 7.03
C ILE A 90 -4.60 10.76 5.69
N ASP A 91 -5.59 11.56 5.26
CA ASP A 91 -6.35 11.27 4.03
C ASP A 91 -5.46 11.41 2.79
N SER A 92 -4.59 12.42 2.76
CA SER A 92 -3.66 12.64 1.65
C SER A 92 -2.60 11.55 1.55
N ILE A 93 -2.17 10.99 2.68
CA ILE A 93 -1.26 9.84 2.75
C ILE A 93 -1.92 8.60 2.14
N PHE A 94 -3.17 8.29 2.52
CA PHE A 94 -3.88 7.12 1.96
C PHE A 94 -4.06 7.24 0.45
N ARG A 95 -4.40 8.44 -0.05
CA ARG A 95 -4.49 8.69 -1.48
C ARG A 95 -3.16 8.45 -2.19
N GLY A 96 -2.05 8.88 -1.59
CA GLY A 96 -0.70 8.57 -2.04
C GLY A 96 -0.44 7.06 -2.18
N LEU A 97 -0.70 6.31 -1.11
CA LEU A 97 -0.50 4.85 -1.08
C LEU A 97 -1.36 4.11 -2.11
N VAL A 98 -2.54 4.63 -2.46
CA VAL A 98 -3.42 4.03 -3.47
C VAL A 98 -3.02 4.43 -4.89
N LYS A 99 -2.57 5.68 -5.10
CA LYS A 99 -2.29 6.23 -6.43
C LYS A 99 -0.88 5.91 -6.93
N ASN A 100 0.12 5.89 -6.05
CA ASN A 100 1.50 5.64 -6.45
C ASN A 100 1.80 4.15 -6.56
N ALA A 101 2.48 3.77 -7.64
CA ALA A 101 3.06 2.44 -7.76
C ALA A 101 4.23 2.29 -6.77
N ALA A 102 4.40 1.09 -6.20
CA ALA A 102 5.55 0.76 -5.36
C ALA A 102 6.88 0.88 -6.14
N ALA A 103 8.00 0.95 -5.42
CA ALA A 103 9.32 0.87 -6.05
C ALA A 103 9.51 -0.48 -6.78
N LYS A 104 10.47 -0.52 -7.71
CA LYS A 104 10.79 -1.76 -8.42
C LYS A 104 11.52 -2.72 -7.48
N VAL A 105 11.20 -4.01 -7.54
CA VAL A 105 11.98 -5.03 -6.84
C VAL A 105 13.40 -5.05 -7.41
N ASP A 106 14.39 -4.84 -6.56
CA ASP A 106 15.79 -5.09 -6.86
C ASP A 106 16.04 -6.61 -6.88
N GLY A 107 16.71 -7.10 -7.94
CA GLY A 107 16.96 -8.52 -8.18
C GLY A 107 18.43 -8.81 -8.41
#